data_AF-A0A6C0AFX2-F1
#
_entry.id   AF-A0A6C0AFX2-F1
#
_cell.length_a   1.000
_cell.length_b   1.000
_cell.length_c   1.000
_cell.angle_alpha   90.00
_cell.angle_beta   90.00
_cell.angle_gamma   90.00
#
_symmetry.space_group_name_H-M   'P 1'
#
loop_
_entity.id
_entity.type
_entity.pdbx_description
1 polymer ?
#
loop_
_entity_poly.entity_id
_entity_poly.type
_entity_poly.pdbx_seq_one_letter_code
_entity_poly.pdbx_strand_id
1 'polypeptide(L)'
;MVDIVKRFVSRFEPYIIPKINRITFNHNKEMEEKFKKLIGNRKVIQLYHCTDSSNYSNISKNIFNNGFHIGPGSNKGYGVYFASHSQYSAFWGGGNHIIVCDIIVDEDFVSKHISEIYSSVNNWEYVVSKTELIFPRCLIEFKLSIDNSYRNKSWSNGICDNCRYEKEKLEECFRRCDCKHFPVADIDDILV
;
A
#
# COMPACT_ATOMS: atom_id res chain seq x y z
N MET A 1 4.31 17.62 -5.68
CA MET A 1 3.83 17.76 -4.28
C MET A 1 2.31 17.73 -4.19
N VAL A 2 1.61 18.61 -4.94
CA VAL A 2 0.13 18.65 -4.99
C VAL A 2 -0.49 17.30 -5.38
N ASP A 3 0.17 16.54 -6.24
CA ASP A 3 -0.35 15.28 -6.76
C ASP A 3 -0.34 14.11 -5.75
N ILE A 4 0.76 13.94 -5.00
CA ILE A 4 0.88 12.88 -3.97
C ILE A 4 -0.18 13.04 -2.87
N VAL A 5 -0.39 14.27 -2.40
CA VAL A 5 -1.38 14.55 -1.36
C VAL A 5 -2.78 14.28 -1.87
N LYS A 6 -3.11 14.75 -3.08
CA LYS A 6 -4.43 14.50 -3.69
C LYS A 6 -4.70 13.01 -3.81
N ARG A 7 -3.73 12.24 -4.33
CA ARG A 7 -3.86 10.78 -4.48
C ARG A 7 -3.99 10.07 -3.13
N PHE A 8 -3.18 10.44 -2.14
CA PHE A 8 -3.29 9.91 -0.78
C PHE A 8 -4.69 10.13 -0.19
N VAL A 9 -5.21 11.36 -0.25
CA VAL A 9 -6.54 11.69 0.29
C VAL A 9 -7.65 10.99 -0.51
N SER A 10 -7.55 10.93 -1.84
CA SER A 10 -8.56 10.29 -2.68
C SER A 10 -8.59 8.76 -2.54
N ARG A 11 -7.61 8.16 -1.85
CA ARG A 11 -7.50 6.72 -1.59
C ARG A 11 -7.99 6.31 -0.20
N PHE A 12 -8.66 7.21 0.50
CA PHE A 12 -9.50 6.88 1.66
C PHE A 12 -10.94 6.70 1.25
N GLU A 13 -11.67 5.93 2.05
CA GLU A 13 -13.12 5.92 1.97
C GLU A 13 -13.70 7.31 2.23
N PRO A 14 -14.84 7.68 1.60
CA PRO A 14 -15.41 9.02 1.72
C PRO A 14 -15.69 9.49 3.16
N TYR A 15 -15.85 8.56 4.10
CA TYR A 15 -16.12 8.81 5.52
C TYR A 15 -14.87 8.80 6.42
N ILE A 16 -13.69 8.52 5.86
CA ILE A 16 -12.41 8.62 6.55
C ILE A 16 -11.69 9.87 6.06
N ILE A 17 -11.57 10.87 6.92
CA ILE A 17 -10.98 12.16 6.57
C ILE A 17 -9.57 12.25 7.17
N PRO A 18 -8.51 12.17 6.35
CA PRO A 18 -7.16 12.40 6.82
C PRO A 18 -6.87 13.90 6.95
N LYS A 19 -6.42 14.32 8.12
CA LYS A 19 -5.80 15.63 8.34
C LYS A 19 -4.29 15.47 8.32
N ILE A 20 -3.65 15.91 7.23
CA ILE A 20 -2.19 15.85 7.09
C ILE A 20 -1.56 16.87 8.05
N ASN A 21 -0.61 16.39 8.85
CA ASN A 21 0.17 17.22 9.77
C ASN A 21 1.53 17.58 9.17
N ARG A 22 2.22 16.61 8.57
CA ARG A 22 3.57 16.77 8.05
C ARG A 22 3.83 15.82 6.89
N ILE A 23 4.67 16.25 5.96
CA ILE A 23 5.23 15.41 4.90
C ILE A 23 6.74 15.55 4.93
N THR A 24 7.45 14.42 4.98
CA THR A 24 8.91 14.35 4.94
C THR A 24 9.35 13.59 3.69
N PHE A 25 10.06 14.25 2.79
CA PHE A 25 10.53 13.65 1.55
C PHE A 25 11.84 12.88 1.76
N ASN A 26 11.99 11.79 1.01
CA ASN A 26 13.27 11.11 0.90
C ASN A 26 14.21 11.93 0.00
N HIS A 27 15.39 12.26 0.52
CA HIS A 27 16.42 13.05 -0.18
C HIS A 27 17.65 12.22 -0.55
N ASN A 28 17.57 10.89 -0.46
CA ASN A 28 18.65 9.98 -0.84
C ASN A 28 18.80 9.90 -2.37
N LYS A 29 19.64 10.78 -2.92
CA LYS A 29 19.90 10.88 -4.37
C LYS A 29 20.47 9.59 -4.97
N GLU A 30 21.33 8.89 -4.23
CA GLU A 30 21.95 7.66 -4.73
C GLU A 30 20.90 6.56 -4.96
N MET A 31 19.99 6.39 -4.00
CA MET A 31 18.87 5.45 -4.12
C MET A 31 17.92 5.85 -5.25
N GLU A 32 17.61 7.14 -5.36
CA GLU A 32 16.75 7.66 -6.43
C GLU A 32 17.37 7.42 -7.82
N GLU A 33 18.67 7.64 -7.98
CA GLU A 33 19.39 7.40 -9.24
C GLU A 33 19.43 5.91 -9.60
N LYS A 34 19.68 5.03 -8.62
CA LYS A 34 19.63 3.58 -8.81
C LYS A 34 18.24 3.14 -9.28
N PHE A 35 17.19 3.64 -8.63
CA PHE A 35 15.81 3.36 -9.02
C PHE A 35 15.51 3.88 -10.43
N LYS A 36 15.85 5.13 -10.76
CA LYS A 36 15.63 5.72 -12.10
C LYS A 36 16.29 4.92 -13.22
N LYS A 37 17.50 4.40 -13.00
CA LYS A 37 18.19 3.53 -13.97
C LYS A 37 17.44 2.23 -14.22
N LEU A 38 16.74 1.71 -13.22
CA LEU A 38 15.93 0.50 -13.35
C LEU A 38 14.64 0.75 -14.12
N ILE A 39 14.00 1.93 -14.01
CA ILE A 39 12.68 2.18 -14.63
C ILE A 39 12.68 1.78 -16.12
N GLY A 40 13.60 2.31 -16.92
CA GLY A 40 13.62 2.05 -18.37
C GLY A 40 12.26 2.35 -19.02
N ASN A 41 11.67 1.36 -19.70
CA ASN A 41 10.32 1.45 -20.27
C ASN A 41 9.24 0.77 -19.41
N ARG A 42 9.56 0.41 -18.16
CA ARG A 42 8.64 -0.29 -17.26
C ARG A 42 7.67 0.70 -16.62
N LYS A 43 6.48 0.21 -16.29
CA LYS A 43 5.47 0.97 -15.55
C LYS A 43 5.93 1.16 -14.10
N VAL A 44 5.61 2.32 -13.53
CA VAL A 44 5.80 2.60 -12.11
C VAL A 44 4.42 2.85 -11.49
N ILE A 45 4.14 2.22 -10.35
CA ILE A 45 2.92 2.42 -9.59
C ILE A 45 3.23 3.10 -8.25
N GLN A 46 2.29 3.87 -7.71
CA GLN A 46 2.40 4.44 -6.37
C GLN A 46 1.58 3.61 -5.40
N LEU A 47 2.24 3.09 -4.37
CA LEU A 47 1.60 2.31 -3.33
C LEU A 47 2.00 2.82 -1.94
N TYR A 48 1.34 2.27 -0.94
CA TYR A 48 1.43 2.72 0.43
C TYR A 48 1.94 1.62 1.34
N HIS A 49 2.89 1.95 2.21
CA HIS A 49 3.42 1.06 3.24
C HIS A 49 3.22 1.69 4.61
N CYS A 50 2.79 0.89 5.59
CA CYS A 50 2.73 1.31 6.98
C CYS A 50 3.77 0.56 7.82
N THR A 51 4.25 1.22 8.87
CA THR A 51 5.21 0.62 9.81
C THR A 51 4.59 0.56 11.21
N ASP A 52 5.30 -0.05 12.15
CA ASP A 52 4.88 -0.05 13.55
C ASP A 52 4.78 1.39 14.09
N SER A 53 3.61 1.73 14.62
CA SER A 53 3.26 3.04 15.18
C SER A 53 4.17 3.53 16.31
N SER A 54 4.82 2.62 17.05
CA SER A 54 5.64 2.99 18.22
C SER A 54 7.01 3.56 17.83
N ASN A 55 7.54 3.19 16.65
CA ASN A 55 8.89 3.56 16.22
C ASN A 55 8.99 3.99 14.74
N TYR A 56 7.87 4.39 14.14
CA TYR A 56 7.78 4.69 12.72
C TYR A 56 8.81 5.72 12.23
N SER A 57 9.16 6.70 13.07
CA SER A 57 10.13 7.75 12.71
C SER A 57 11.52 7.17 12.44
N ASN A 58 12.02 6.31 13.33
CA ASN A 58 13.33 5.68 13.14
C ASN A 58 13.30 4.65 12.00
N ILE A 59 12.21 3.88 11.88
CA ILE A 59 12.03 2.91 10.80
C ILE A 59 12.01 3.62 9.45
N SER A 60 11.21 4.67 9.30
CA SER A 60 11.11 5.45 8.05
C SER A 60 12.45 6.10 7.70
N LYS A 61 13.17 6.64 8.69
CA LYS A 61 14.51 7.19 8.48
C LYS A 61 15.51 6.13 8.00
N ASN A 62 15.46 4.93 8.58
CA ASN A 62 16.31 3.82 8.13
C ASN A 62 15.96 3.42 6.69
N ILE A 63 14.68 3.30 6.36
CA ILE A 63 14.20 3.00 5.01
C ILE A 63 14.66 4.07 4.00
N PHE A 64 14.61 5.36 4.35
CA PHE A 64 15.06 6.42 3.43
C PHE A 64 16.57 6.37 3.19
N ASN A 65 17.34 5.96 4.20
CA ASN A 65 18.80 5.88 4.09
C ASN A 65 19.27 4.60 3.39
N ASN A 66 18.62 3.46 3.66
CA ASN A 66 19.15 2.14 3.31
C ASN A 66 18.24 1.33 2.37
N GLY A 67 17.00 1.78 2.16
CA GLY A 67 15.98 1.05 1.43
C GLY A 67 15.21 0.08 2.32
N PHE A 68 14.32 -0.69 1.71
CA PHE A 68 13.59 -1.73 2.42
C PHE A 68 14.44 -3.00 2.58
N HIS A 69 14.20 -3.70 3.68
CA HIS A 69 14.66 -5.07 3.90
C HIS A 69 13.47 -6.03 3.83
N ILE A 70 13.68 -7.24 3.32
CA ILE A 70 12.65 -8.27 3.30
C ILE A 70 12.52 -8.84 4.71
N GLY A 71 11.33 -8.72 5.28
CA GLY A 71 10.97 -9.29 6.56
C GLY A 71 10.53 -10.76 6.46
N PRO A 72 10.03 -11.34 7.56
CA PRO A 72 9.41 -12.65 7.53
C PRO A 72 8.22 -12.66 6.57
N GLY A 73 8.03 -13.78 5.87
CA GLY A 73 6.89 -13.96 4.98
C GLY A 73 5.59 -14.07 5.75
N SER A 74 4.49 -13.71 5.08
CA SER A 74 3.13 -13.97 5.54
C SER A 74 2.42 -14.90 4.55
N ASN A 75 1.09 -15.01 4.66
CA ASN A 75 0.20 -15.72 3.76
C ASN A 75 0.41 -15.47 2.25
N LYS A 76 0.91 -14.30 1.85
CA LYS A 76 1.12 -13.92 0.44
C LYS A 76 2.59 -14.09 -0.01
N GLY A 77 3.44 -14.69 0.85
CA GLY A 77 4.84 -14.98 0.58
C GLY A 77 5.83 -14.01 1.22
N TYR A 78 7.10 -14.11 0.81
CA TYR A 78 8.20 -13.28 1.29
C TYR A 78 8.35 -12.02 0.44
N GLY A 79 8.39 -10.87 1.11
CA GLY A 79 8.59 -9.59 0.46
C GLY A 79 8.19 -8.42 1.34
N VAL A 80 8.18 -7.23 0.74
CA VAL A 80 7.65 -6.02 1.35
C VAL A 80 6.21 -5.84 0.91
N TYR A 81 5.33 -5.60 1.89
CA TYR A 81 3.89 -5.50 1.67
C TYR A 81 3.47 -4.06 1.47
N PHE A 82 2.61 -3.83 0.49
CA PHE A 82 2.06 -2.52 0.16
C PHE A 82 0.56 -2.63 -0.09
N ALA A 83 -0.13 -1.50 -0.01
CA ALA A 83 -1.53 -1.37 -0.40
C ALA A 83 -1.70 -0.26 -1.42
N SER A 84 -2.70 -0.41 -2.28
CA SER A 84 -3.14 0.63 -3.22
C SER A 84 -4.04 1.69 -2.61
N HIS A 85 -4.47 1.49 -1.37
CA HIS A 85 -5.35 2.39 -0.64
C HIS A 85 -4.71 2.89 0.65
N SER A 86 -4.97 4.15 0.98
CA SER A 86 -4.33 4.82 2.12
C SER A 86 -4.89 4.37 3.45
N GLN A 87 -6.14 3.89 3.47
CA GLN A 87 -6.76 3.37 4.69
C GLN A 87 -6.07 2.12 5.25
N TYR A 88 -5.22 1.43 4.48
CA TYR A 88 -4.44 0.30 4.99
C TYR A 88 -3.59 0.70 6.21
N SER A 89 -3.03 1.91 6.19
CA SER A 89 -2.30 2.49 7.32
C SER A 89 -3.17 2.79 8.55
N ALA A 90 -4.47 3.03 8.36
CA ALA A 90 -5.41 3.26 9.45
C ALA A 90 -5.55 2.04 10.35
N PHE A 91 -5.51 0.85 9.77
CA PHE A 91 -5.87 -0.39 10.45
C PHE A 91 -4.66 -1.28 10.77
N TRP A 92 -3.60 -1.25 9.95
CA TRP A 92 -2.36 -1.99 10.24
C TRP A 92 -1.24 -1.12 10.83
N GLY A 93 -1.22 0.18 10.54
CA GLY A 93 -0.12 1.09 10.88
C GLY A 93 -0.34 1.97 12.11
N GLY A 94 -1.42 1.76 12.86
CA GLY A 94 -1.82 2.63 13.98
C GLY A 94 -2.37 4.01 13.57
N GLY A 95 -2.64 4.23 12.28
CA GLY A 95 -3.49 5.31 11.78
C GLY A 95 -2.98 6.74 11.94
N ASN A 96 -1.67 6.93 12.01
CA ASN A 96 -1.06 8.27 12.13
C ASN A 96 0.08 8.54 11.14
N HIS A 97 0.55 7.54 10.39
CA HIS A 97 1.63 7.69 9.43
C HIS A 97 1.54 6.69 8.28
N ILE A 98 2.14 7.03 7.14
CA ILE A 98 2.27 6.13 5.98
C ILE A 98 3.50 6.53 5.16
N ILE A 99 4.19 5.55 4.60
CA ILE A 99 5.24 5.76 3.61
C ILE A 99 4.60 5.59 2.23
N VAL A 100 4.75 6.61 1.39
CA VAL A 100 4.38 6.56 -0.03
C VAL A 100 5.59 6.05 -0.81
N CYS A 101 5.40 5.02 -1.61
CA CYS A 101 6.44 4.39 -2.39
C CYS A 101 6.10 4.37 -3.87
N ASP A 102 7.10 4.58 -4.71
CA ASP A 102 7.06 4.25 -6.12
C ASP A 102 7.60 2.83 -6.31
N ILE A 103 6.91 2.02 -7.10
CA ILE A 103 7.29 0.63 -7.35
C ILE A 103 7.33 0.35 -8.84
N ILE A 104 8.45 -0.17 -9.33
CA ILE A 104 8.57 -0.66 -10.70
C ILE A 104 7.79 -1.97 -10.81
N VAL A 105 6.88 -2.04 -11.77
CA VAL A 105 6.06 -3.22 -12.02
C VAL A 105 6.90 -4.26 -12.77
N ASP A 106 7.05 -5.42 -12.14
CA ASP A 106 7.79 -6.56 -12.66
C ASP A 106 7.09 -7.84 -12.18
N GLU A 107 6.43 -8.58 -13.08
CA GLU A 107 5.52 -9.68 -12.71
C GLU A 107 6.23 -10.86 -12.03
N ASP A 108 7.56 -10.97 -12.19
CA ASP A 108 8.38 -11.97 -11.53
C ASP A 108 8.62 -11.64 -10.04
N PHE A 109 8.61 -10.34 -9.70
CA PHE A 109 8.97 -9.85 -8.36
C PHE A 109 7.85 -9.09 -7.64
N VAL A 110 6.78 -8.74 -8.34
CA VAL A 110 5.63 -8.00 -7.82
C VAL A 110 4.39 -8.83 -8.03
N SER A 111 3.69 -9.13 -6.94
CA SER A 111 2.42 -9.85 -6.98
C SER A 111 1.31 -8.99 -6.38
N LYS A 112 0.15 -8.99 -7.04
CA LYS A 112 -1.07 -8.29 -6.59
C LYS A 112 -2.06 -9.29 -6.01
N HIS A 113 -2.72 -8.91 -4.92
CA HIS A 113 -3.68 -9.73 -4.17
C HIS A 113 -4.86 -8.86 -3.73
N ILE A 114 -6.00 -9.48 -3.44
CA ILE A 114 -7.11 -8.77 -2.80
C ILE A 114 -6.67 -8.36 -1.39
N SER A 115 -6.91 -7.10 -1.03
CA SER A 115 -6.59 -6.56 0.29
C SER A 115 -7.43 -7.21 1.38
N GLU A 116 -6.80 -7.47 2.52
CA GLU A 116 -7.48 -7.93 3.73
C GLU A 116 -8.37 -6.84 4.33
N ILE A 117 -8.05 -5.58 4.05
CA ILE A 117 -8.86 -4.43 4.42
C ILE A 117 -9.64 -3.98 3.20
N TYR A 118 -10.94 -4.28 3.23
CA TYR A 118 -11.84 -3.85 2.18
C TYR A 118 -11.85 -2.32 1.99
N SER A 119 -11.62 -1.87 0.75
CA SER A 119 -11.95 -0.52 0.29
C SER A 119 -12.85 -0.58 -0.93
N SER A 120 -13.86 0.28 -0.97
CA SER A 120 -14.66 0.58 -2.16
C SER A 120 -13.90 1.41 -3.21
N VAL A 121 -12.81 2.08 -2.81
CA VAL A 121 -12.01 2.95 -3.69
C VAL A 121 -10.90 2.18 -4.41
N ASN A 122 -10.10 1.41 -3.67
CA ASN A 122 -9.10 0.53 -4.25
C ASN A 122 -8.78 -0.62 -3.29
N ASN A 123 -8.87 -1.88 -3.74
CA ASN A 123 -8.90 -3.02 -2.84
C ASN A 123 -7.73 -4.00 -3.05
N TRP A 124 -6.56 -3.47 -3.44
CA TRP A 124 -5.39 -4.29 -3.75
C TRP A 124 -4.28 -4.14 -2.73
N GLU A 125 -3.69 -5.29 -2.38
CA GLU A 125 -2.39 -5.42 -1.72
C GLU A 125 -1.35 -5.94 -2.70
N TYR A 126 -0.09 -5.63 -2.42
CA TYR A 126 1.04 -6.02 -3.24
C TYR A 126 2.16 -6.56 -2.38
N VAL A 127 2.82 -7.59 -2.86
CA VAL A 127 4.06 -8.12 -2.28
C VAL A 127 5.18 -7.94 -3.29
N VAL A 128 6.23 -7.23 -2.89
CA VAL A 128 7.43 -7.00 -3.70
C VAL A 128 8.59 -7.80 -3.10
N SER A 129 9.06 -8.82 -3.82
CA SER A 129 10.14 -9.72 -3.38
C SER A 129 11.55 -9.22 -3.76
N LYS A 130 11.66 -8.13 -4.53
CA LYS A 130 12.93 -7.49 -4.89
C LYS A 130 12.93 -6.01 -4.50
N THR A 131 13.66 -5.67 -3.44
CA THR A 131 13.58 -4.33 -2.81
C THR A 131 14.17 -3.20 -3.65
N GLU A 132 15.06 -3.50 -4.60
CA GLU A 132 15.59 -2.53 -5.57
C GLU A 132 14.50 -1.93 -6.48
N LEU A 133 13.35 -2.60 -6.61
CA LEU A 133 12.20 -2.12 -7.37
C LEU A 133 11.35 -1.12 -6.60
N ILE A 134 11.76 -0.70 -5.41
CA ILE A 134 11.00 0.15 -4.50
C ILE A 134 11.79 1.43 -4.22
N PHE A 135 11.14 2.57 -4.43
CA PHE A 135 11.66 3.86 -3.98
C PHE A 135 10.70 4.50 -2.96
N PRO A 136 11.09 4.60 -1.68
CA PRO A 136 10.31 5.32 -0.68
C PRO A 136 10.40 6.82 -0.99
N ARG A 137 9.29 7.42 -1.41
CA ARG A 137 9.21 8.82 -1.85
C ARG A 137 9.10 9.78 -0.67
N CYS A 138 8.17 9.52 0.24
CA CYS A 138 7.92 10.37 1.39
C CYS A 138 7.17 9.64 2.51
N LEU A 139 7.25 10.23 3.70
CA LEU A 139 6.47 9.87 4.88
C LEU A 139 5.41 10.94 5.05
N ILE A 140 4.14 10.53 5.16
CA ILE A 140 3.03 11.42 5.49
C ILE A 140 2.60 11.09 6.91
N GLU A 141 2.63 12.09 7.78
CA GLU A 141 2.06 12.02 9.13
C GLU A 141 0.72 12.75 9.14
N PHE A 142 -0.30 12.10 9.69
CA PHE A 142 -1.67 12.58 9.65
C PHE A 142 -2.44 12.19 10.91
N LYS A 143 -3.64 12.76 11.06
CA LYS A 143 -4.66 12.33 12.02
C LYS A 143 -5.90 11.93 11.24
N LEU A 144 -6.53 10.83 11.63
CA LEU A 144 -7.79 10.41 11.03
C LEU A 144 -8.97 10.96 11.82
N SER A 145 -9.98 11.42 11.11
CA SER A 145 -11.31 11.67 11.65
C SER A 145 -12.28 10.74 10.92
N ILE A 146 -13.02 9.92 11.67
CA ILE A 146 -14.03 9.01 11.13
C ILE A 146 -15.39 9.64 11.39
N ASP A 147 -16.20 9.80 10.34
CA ASP A 147 -17.58 10.23 10.52
C ASP A 147 -18.36 9.16 11.31
N ASN A 148 -19.03 9.59 12.37
CA ASN A 148 -19.80 8.72 13.27
C ASN A 148 -21.00 8.06 12.58
N SER A 149 -21.46 8.57 11.43
CA SER A 149 -22.49 7.94 10.59
C SER A 149 -22.13 6.52 10.13
N TYR A 150 -20.84 6.16 10.15
CA TYR A 150 -20.33 4.88 9.66
C TYR A 150 -20.17 3.79 10.74
N ARG A 151 -20.33 4.10 12.03
CA ARG A 151 -20.13 3.11 13.11
C ARG A 151 -21.04 1.86 13.04
N ASN A 152 -22.09 1.91 12.20
CA ASN A 152 -23.07 0.82 12.06
C ASN A 152 -22.80 -0.15 10.89
N LYS A 153 -21.76 0.04 10.07
CA LYS A 153 -21.34 -0.98 9.09
C LYS A 153 -20.24 -1.82 9.71
N SER A 154 -20.65 -3.00 10.20
CA SER A 154 -19.79 -4.00 10.83
C SER A 154 -18.49 -4.22 10.06
N TRP A 155 -17.38 -4.08 10.78
CA TRP A 155 -16.04 -4.44 10.36
C TRP A 155 -15.92 -5.97 10.34
N SER A 156 -16.35 -6.61 9.26
CA SER A 156 -16.10 -8.04 9.09
C SER A 156 -14.65 -8.22 8.64
N ASN A 157 -13.78 -8.66 9.55
CA ASN A 157 -12.49 -9.23 9.21
C ASN A 157 -12.70 -10.32 8.15
N GLY A 158 -12.18 -10.14 6.95
CA GLY A 158 -12.31 -11.12 5.87
C GLY A 158 -11.50 -12.37 6.19
N ILE A 159 -12.15 -13.43 6.69
CA ILE A 159 -11.55 -14.76 6.85
C ILE A 159 -12.21 -15.71 5.86
N CYS A 160 -11.41 -16.41 5.05
CA CYS A 160 -11.86 -17.50 4.19
C CYS A 160 -10.87 -18.65 4.31
N ASP A 161 -11.35 -19.80 4.79
CA ASP A 161 -10.51 -20.97 5.07
C ASP A 161 -10.24 -21.85 3.85
N ASN A 162 -10.89 -21.66 2.69
CA ASN A 162 -10.72 -22.53 1.53
C ASN A 162 -11.22 -21.87 0.22
N CYS A 163 -10.34 -21.24 -0.56
CA CYS A 163 -10.72 -20.66 -1.85
C CYS A 163 -10.69 -21.74 -2.95
N ARG A 164 -11.86 -22.23 -3.36
CA ARG A 164 -12.07 -22.89 -4.66
C ARG A 164 -12.67 -21.86 -5.62
N TYR A 165 -11.96 -21.62 -6.71
CA TYR A 165 -12.35 -20.74 -7.81
C TYR A 165 -13.63 -21.25 -8.49
N GLU A 166 -14.80 -20.68 -8.17
CA GLU A 166 -15.98 -20.72 -9.04
C GLU A 166 -16.57 -19.32 -9.19
N LYS A 167 -16.76 -18.93 -10.45
CA LYS A 167 -16.93 -17.57 -10.98
C LYS A 167 -18.26 -16.87 -10.63
N GLU A 168 -19.17 -17.48 -9.87
CA GLU A 168 -20.59 -17.07 -9.88
C GLU A 168 -21.16 -16.60 -8.54
N LYS A 169 -20.35 -16.41 -7.48
CA LYS A 169 -20.85 -15.90 -6.18
C LYS A 169 -19.95 -14.85 -5.53
N LEU A 170 -19.50 -13.87 -6.31
CA LEU A 170 -18.78 -12.70 -5.79
C LEU A 170 -19.68 -11.67 -5.08
N GLU A 171 -21.01 -11.82 -5.15
CA GLU A 171 -21.93 -10.73 -4.76
C GLU A 171 -22.22 -10.61 -3.26
N GLU A 172 -21.91 -11.60 -2.41
CA GLU A 172 -22.35 -11.55 -1.00
C GLU A 172 -21.28 -11.86 0.06
N CYS A 173 -20.03 -12.13 -0.31
CA CYS A 173 -18.96 -12.25 0.67
C CYS A 173 -17.65 -11.67 0.12
N PHE A 174 -17.22 -10.53 0.67
CA PHE A 174 -15.86 -9.99 0.53
C PHE A 174 -14.87 -10.94 1.21
N ARG A 175 -14.54 -12.06 0.55
CA ARG A 175 -13.64 -13.09 1.06
C ARG A 175 -12.20 -12.70 0.75
N ARG A 176 -11.33 -12.77 1.76
CA ARG A 176 -9.87 -12.70 1.60
C ARG A 176 -9.43 -13.73 0.54
N CYS A 177 -8.60 -13.29 -0.39
CA CYS A 177 -8.05 -14.11 -1.46
C CYS A 177 -6.54 -13.85 -1.55
N ASP A 178 -5.75 -14.86 -1.16
CA ASP A 178 -4.28 -14.82 -1.23
C ASP A 178 -3.75 -15.27 -2.61
N CYS A 179 -4.65 -15.43 -3.59
CA CYS A 179 -4.28 -15.78 -4.96
C CYS A 179 -3.71 -14.55 -5.67
N LYS A 180 -2.69 -14.76 -6.51
CA LYS A 180 -2.15 -13.71 -7.37
C LYS A 180 -3.19 -13.29 -8.41
N HIS A 181 -3.37 -11.99 -8.58
CA HIS A 181 -4.24 -11.37 -9.58
C HIS A 181 -3.42 -10.71 -10.70
N PHE A 182 -3.94 -10.80 -11.92
CA PHE A 182 -3.37 -10.19 -13.12
C PHE A 182 -4.40 -9.27 -13.80
N PRO A 183 -3.98 -8.18 -14.49
CA PRO A 183 -2.60 -7.69 -14.60
C PRO A 183 -2.08 -7.16 -13.25
N VAL A 184 -0.77 -7.17 -13.04
CA VAL A 184 -0.18 -6.75 -11.75
C VAL A 184 -0.44 -5.26 -11.48
N ALA A 185 -0.35 -4.38 -12.47
CA ALA A 185 -0.66 -2.96 -12.28
C ALA A 185 -2.12 -2.65 -12.59
N ASP A 186 -2.79 -1.97 -11.65
CA ASP A 186 -4.04 -1.27 -11.92
C ASP A 186 -3.75 0.07 -12.61
N ILE A 187 -4.59 0.47 -13.57
CA ILE A 187 -4.38 1.70 -14.33
C ILE A 187 -4.42 2.92 -13.42
N ASP A 188 -5.27 2.86 -12.40
CA ASP A 188 -5.41 3.93 -11.43
C ASP A 188 -4.19 4.10 -10.54
N ASP A 189 -3.30 3.10 -10.45
CA ASP A 189 -2.10 3.11 -9.62
C ASP A 189 -0.84 3.55 -10.39
N ILE A 190 -0.90 3.58 -11.72
CA ILE A 190 0.23 3.98 -12.59
C ILE A 190 0.56 5.48 -12.38
N LEU A 191 1.84 5.79 -12.29
CA LEU A 191 2.39 7.14 -12.42
C LEU A 191 2.72 7.32 -13.90
N VAL A 192 2.08 8.30 -14.55
CA VAL A 192 2.15 8.61 -16.00
C VAL A 192 3.57 8.49 -16.57
#